data_AF-A0A8U0II27-F1
#
_entry.id   AF-A0A8U0II27-F1
#
_cell.length_a   1.000
_cell.length_b   1.000
_cell.length_c   1.000
_cell.angle_alpha   90.00
_cell.angle_beta   90.00
_cell.angle_gamma   90.00
#
_symmetry.space_group_name_H-M   'P 1'
#
loop_
_entity.id
_entity.type
_entity.pdbx_description
1 polymer ?
#
loop_
_entity_poly.entity_id
_entity_poly.type
_entity_poly.pdbx_seq_one_letter_code
_entity_poly.pdbx_strand_id
1 'polypeptide(L)' 'MASPTEAISALVVIEFVVMSAILLLLVPFEAAAPVVPLLLFFVVVLYLYRS' A
#
# COMPACT_ATOMS: atom_id res chain seq x y z
N MET A 1 -3.51 -21.14 -12.32
CA MET A 1 -4.39 -20.59 -11.28
C MET A 1 -3.49 -20.01 -10.22
N ALA A 2 -3.72 -18.77 -9.78
CA ALA A 2 -2.94 -18.21 -8.68
C ALA A 2 -3.13 -19.13 -7.46
N SER A 3 -2.03 -19.41 -6.76
CA SER A 3 -2.13 -20.07 -5.47
C SER A 3 -2.97 -19.20 -4.51
N PRO A 4 -3.66 -19.78 -3.52
CA PRO A 4 -4.41 -19.01 -2.54
C PRO A 4 -3.56 -17.90 -1.88
N THR A 5 -2.27 -18.18 -1.65
CA THR A 5 -1.31 -17.21 -1.12
C THR A 5 -1.08 -16.04 -2.08
N GLU A 6 -0.82 -16.31 -3.36
CA GLU A 6 -0.66 -15.26 -4.37
C GLU A 6 -1.91 -14.37 -4.51
N ALA A 7 -3.09 -14.98 -4.44
CA ALA A 7 -4.35 -14.25 -4.49
C ALA A 7 -4.52 -13.31 -3.28
N ILE A 8 -4.22 -13.79 -2.07
CA ILE A 8 -4.27 -12.98 -0.84
C ILE A 8 -3.24 -11.85 -0.89
N SER A 9 -2.00 -12.15 -1.31
CA SER A 9 -0.95 -11.12 -1.45
C SER A 9 -1.35 -10.04 -2.45
N ALA A 10 -1.96 -10.40 -3.57
CA ALA A 10 -2.47 -9.45 -4.54
C ALA A 10 -3.58 -8.56 -3.95
N LEU A 11 -4.52 -9.13 -3.20
CA LEU A 11 -5.58 -8.37 -2.53
C LEU A 11 -5.02 -7.36 -1.53
N VAL A 12 -4.03 -7.75 -0.72
CA VAL A 12 -3.37 -6.85 0.24
C VAL A 12 -2.69 -5.67 -0.46
N VAL A 13 -1.98 -5.93 -1.55
CA VAL A 13 -1.34 -4.87 -2.35
C VAL A 13 -2.39 -3.92 -2.93
N ILE A 14 -3.48 -4.45 -3.46
CA ILE A 14 -4.57 -3.63 -4.02
C ILE A 14 -5.20 -2.77 -2.93
N GLU A 15 -5.54 -3.35 -1.78
CA GLU A 15 -6.12 -2.63 -0.65
C GLU A 15 -5.19 -1.50 -0.17
N PHE A 16 -3.90 -1.79 -0.02
CA PHE A 16 -2.91 -0.80 0.36
C PHE A 16 -2.83 0.37 -0.64
N VAL A 17 -2.80 0.08 -1.95
CA VAL A 17 -2.76 1.11 -3.00
C VAL A 17 -4.02 1.97 -2.98
N VAL A 18 -5.20 1.35 -2.87
CA VAL A 18 -6.48 2.07 -2.83
C VAL A 18 -6.55 2.97 -1.60
N MET A 19 -6.21 2.47 -0.42
CA MET A 19 -6.23 3.25 0.82
C MET A 19 -5.22 4.39 0.80
N SER A 20 -4.01 4.14 0.27
CA SER A 20 -2.98 5.18 0.10
C SER A 20 -3.43 6.26 -0.87
N ALA A 21 -4.07 5.89 -1.99
CA ALA A 21 -4.59 6.85 -2.95
C ALA A 21 -5.73 7.69 -2.35
N ILE A 22 -6.66 7.06 -1.62
CA ILE A 22 -7.73 7.77 -0.89
C ILE A 22 -7.12 8.77 0.09
N LEU A 23 -6.16 8.34 0.90
CA LEU A 23 -5.50 9.21 1.87
C LEU A 23 -4.82 10.40 1.19
N LEU A 24 -4.01 10.14 0.15
CA LEU A 24 -3.23 11.19 -0.52
C LEU A 24 -4.07 12.12 -1.39
N LEU A 25 -5.24 11.69 -1.87
CA LEU A 25 -6.11 12.49 -2.73
C LEU A 25 -7.18 13.26 -1.93
N LEU A 26 -7.68 12.71 -0.82
CA LEU A 26 -8.75 13.34 -0.04
C LEU A 26 -8.25 14.11 1.18
N VAL A 27 -7.06 13.82 1.69
CA VAL A 27 -6.49 14.52 2.85
C VAL A 27 -5.54 15.62 2.36
N PRO A 28 -5.65 16.85 2.89
CA PRO A 28 -4.67 17.90 2.62
C PRO A 28 -3.24 17.41 2.88
N PHE A 29 -2.31 17.77 2.00
CA PHE A 29 -0.97 17.21 2.02
C PHE A 29 -0.24 17.50 3.33
N GLU A 30 -0.47 18.66 3.96
CA GLU A 30 0.10 19.05 5.24
C GLU A 30 -0.29 18.08 6.37
N ALA A 31 -1.50 17.53 6.30
CA ALA A 31 -2.00 16.53 7.25
C ALA A 31 -1.57 15.11 6.88
N ALA A 32 -1.35 14.81 5.60
CA ALA A 32 -0.88 13.52 5.12
C ALA A 32 0.65 13.33 5.21
N ALA A 33 1.43 14.43 5.21
CA ALA A 33 2.89 14.42 5.16
C ALA A 33 3.56 13.53 6.23
N PRO A 34 3.09 13.48 7.50
CA PRO A 34 3.67 12.59 8.50
C PRO A 34 3.50 11.10 8.19
N VAL A 35 2.49 10.74 7.38
CA VAL A 35 2.16 9.34 7.03
C VAL A 35 2.90 8.88 5.77
N VAL A 36 3.36 9.80 4.92
CA VAL A 36 4.07 9.49 3.67
C VAL A 36 5.29 8.56 3.87
N PRO A 37 6.19 8.78 4.86
CA PRO A 37 7.29 7.86 5.10
C PRO A 37 6.83 6.44 5.43
N LEU A 38 5.70 6.32 6.14
CA LEU A 38 5.11 5.04 6.52
C LEU A 38 4.58 4.30 5.27
N LEU A 39 3.91 5.03 4.36
CA LEU A 39 3.44 4.47 3.09
C LEU A 39 4.61 3.97 2.25
N LEU A 40 5.69 4.75 2.15
CA LEU A 40 6.90 4.35 1.42
C LEU A 40 7.55 3.11 2.04
N PHE A 41 7.61 3.03 3.38
CA PHE A 41 8.10 1.84 4.07
C PHE A 41 7.26 0.60 3.74
N PHE A 42 5.93 0.71 3.77
CA PHE A 42 5.04 -0.39 3.39
C PHE A 42 5.21 -0.83 1.94
N VAL A 43 5.40 0.11 1.00
CA VAL A 43 5.71 -0.22 -0.41
C VAL A 43 6.98 -1.08 -0.50
N VAL A 44 8.04 -0.70 0.22
CA VAL A 44 9.30 -1.47 0.24
C VAL A 44 9.08 -2.86 0.82
N VAL A 45 8.35 -2.99 1.93
CA VAL A 45 8.04 -4.28 2.54
C VAL A 45 7.24 -5.17 1.58
N LEU A 46 6.22 -4.63 0.93
CA LEU A 46 5.41 -5.37 -0.05
C LEU A 46 6.24 -5.80 -1.26
N TYR A 47 7.16 -4.95 -1.73
CA TYR A 47 8.08 -5.27 -2.81
C TYR A 47 9.03 -6.42 -2.43
N LEU A 48 9.60 -6.36 -1.22
CA LEU A 48 10.49 -7.40 -0.69
C LEU A 48 9.76 -8.71 -0.40
N TYR A 49 8.48 -8.67 0.00
CA TYR A 49 7.68 -9.86 0.22
C TYR A 49 7.32 -10.58 -1.09
N ARG A 50 7.25 -9.83 -2.21
CA ARG A 50 6.97 -10.38 -3.54
C ARG A 50 8.22 -10.90 -4.27
N SER A 51 9.39 -10.30 -4.01
CA SER A 51 10.67 -10.66 -4.66
C SER A 51 11.27 -11.90 -4.02
#